data_AF-A0AAD7IRH0-F1
#
_entry.id   AF-A0AAD7IRH0-F1
#
_cell.length_a   1.000
_cell.length_b   1.000
_cell.length_c   1.000
_cell.angle_alpha   90.00
_cell.angle_beta   90.00
_cell.angle_gamma   90.00
#
_symmetry.space_group_name_H-M   'P 1'
#
loop_
_entity.id
_entity.type
_entity.pdbx_description
1 polymer ?
#
loop_
_entity_poly.entity_id
_entity_poly.type
_entity_poly.pdbx_seq_one_letter_code
_entity_poly.pdbx_strand_id
1 'polypeptide(L)'
;MYSKLVAWGKQFGISVSRPDGPTVKAVANGALAWHLDASVASRIAKCHYGIGVRIPFNATNSEHSEFLGVCGKYYLYPAWSPIVTKNAKINVTQEFCEYYAAEIEADDLDFEHESTIYAYRRLTPPPFLKFPEVLILSRQTNPFARL
;
A
#
# COMPACT_ATOMS: atom_id res chain seq x y z
N MET A 1 -24.92 -26.54 -0.98
CA MET A 1 -23.49 -26.76 -0.67
C MET A 1 -23.30 -27.29 0.75
N TYR A 2 -23.82 -26.62 1.79
CA TYR A 2 -23.76 -27.07 3.19
C TYR A 2 -24.35 -28.46 3.45
N SER A 3 -25.53 -28.77 2.88
CA SER A 3 -26.19 -30.07 3.03
C SER A 3 -25.36 -31.25 2.50
N LYS A 4 -24.57 -31.05 1.43
CA LYS A 4 -23.64 -32.06 0.89
C LYS A 4 -22.45 -32.29 1.82
N LEU A 5 -21.94 -31.23 2.46
CA LEU A 5 -20.81 -31.26 3.40
C LEU A 5 -21.19 -31.94 4.73
N VAL A 6 -22.42 -31.71 5.21
CA VAL A 6 -22.97 -32.41 6.40
C VAL A 6 -23.19 -33.89 6.10
N ALA A 7 -23.66 -34.24 4.90
CA ALA A 7 -23.83 -35.63 4.50
C ALA A 7 -22.49 -36.38 4.41
N TRP A 8 -21.46 -35.75 3.84
CA TRP A 8 -20.10 -36.28 3.84
C TRP A 8 -19.54 -36.41 5.27
N GLY A 9 -19.67 -35.38 6.11
CA GLY A 9 -19.21 -35.43 7.49
C GLY A 9 -19.83 -36.58 8.30
N LYS A 10 -21.14 -36.82 8.11
CA LYS A 10 -21.83 -37.98 8.70
C LYS A 10 -21.26 -39.32 8.25
N GLN A 11 -20.85 -39.45 6.99
CA GLN A 11 -20.26 -40.68 6.45
C GLN A 11 -18.91 -41.02 7.12
N PHE A 12 -18.16 -40.01 7.56
CA PHE A 12 -16.85 -40.17 8.18
C PHE A 12 -16.86 -39.98 9.71
N GLY A 13 -18.04 -39.90 10.33
CA GLY A 13 -18.17 -39.69 11.79
C GLY A 13 -17.71 -38.31 12.26
N ILE A 14 -17.58 -37.34 11.35
CA ILE A 14 -17.12 -35.98 11.64
C ILE A 14 -18.34 -35.09 11.90
N SER A 15 -18.44 -34.57 13.12
CA SER A 15 -19.49 -33.62 13.50
C SER A 15 -19.23 -32.26 12.85
N VAL A 16 -20.00 -31.96 11.79
CA VAL A 16 -19.98 -30.65 11.13
C VAL A 16 -20.99 -29.75 11.83
N SER A 17 -20.51 -28.92 12.75
CA SER A 17 -21.32 -27.90 13.40
C SER A 17 -21.16 -26.55 12.69
N ARG A 18 -22.27 -25.83 12.55
CA ARG A 18 -22.27 -24.46 12.02
C ARG A 18 -22.36 -23.50 13.22
N PRO A 19 -21.40 -22.58 13.40
CA PRO A 19 -21.55 -21.54 14.41
C PRO A 19 -22.66 -20.57 13.98
N ASP A 20 -23.88 -20.77 14.47
CA ASP A 20 -25.06 -19.97 14.13
C ASP A 20 -25.09 -18.63 14.87
N GLY A 21 -24.32 -17.66 14.36
CA GLY A 21 -24.45 -16.24 14.66
C GLY A 21 -24.65 -15.40 13.38
N PRO A 22 -25.51 -14.36 13.36
CA PRO A 22 -25.79 -13.54 12.16
C PRO A 22 -24.53 -12.84 11.59
N THR A 23 -23.58 -12.51 12.46
CA THR A 23 -22.42 -11.66 12.13
C THR A 23 -21.13 -12.44 11.91
N VAL A 24 -21.00 -13.65 12.49
CA VAL A 24 -19.76 -14.47 12.44
C VAL A 24 -19.51 -15.04 11.03
N LYS A 25 -20.53 -15.08 10.16
CA LYS A 25 -20.47 -15.75 8.86
C LYS A 25 -20.27 -14.86 7.65
N ALA A 26 -20.65 -13.59 7.70
CA ALA A 26 -20.65 -12.75 6.51
C ALA A 26 -19.21 -12.52 6.02
N VAL A 27 -18.27 -12.28 6.94
CA VAL A 27 -16.86 -12.05 6.62
C VAL A 27 -16.18 -13.35 6.16
N ALA A 28 -16.40 -14.46 6.87
CA ALA A 28 -15.80 -15.75 6.52
C ALA A 28 -16.33 -16.29 5.18
N ASN A 29 -17.65 -16.26 4.95
CA ASN A 29 -18.24 -16.66 3.68
C ASN A 29 -17.81 -15.72 2.55
N GLY A 30 -17.68 -14.41 2.80
CA GLY A 30 -17.18 -13.45 1.83
C GLY A 30 -15.72 -13.70 1.44
N ALA A 31 -14.87 -14.03 2.41
CA ALA A 31 -13.47 -14.41 2.14
C ALA A 31 -13.38 -15.71 1.32
N LEU A 32 -14.19 -16.72 1.64
CA LEU A 32 -14.23 -17.98 0.91
C LEU A 32 -14.76 -17.80 -0.52
N ALA A 33 -15.81 -16.99 -0.70
CA ALA A 33 -16.35 -16.66 -2.03
C ALA A 33 -15.37 -15.82 -2.87
N TRP A 34 -14.60 -14.91 -2.24
CA TRP A 34 -13.54 -14.18 -2.93
C TRP A 34 -12.40 -15.12 -3.35
N HIS A 35 -12.02 -16.07 -2.49
CA HIS A 35 -10.96 -17.03 -2.82
C HIS A 35 -11.33 -17.96 -3.97
N LEU A 36 -12.60 -18.36 -4.08
CA LEU A 36 -13.07 -19.29 -5.11
C LEU A 36 -13.39 -18.60 -6.44
N ASP A 37 -14.13 -17.48 -6.40
CA ASP A 37 -14.70 -16.88 -7.62
C ASP A 37 -14.16 -15.46 -7.92
N ALA A 38 -13.24 -14.94 -7.11
CA ALA A 38 -12.71 -13.57 -7.24
C ALA A 38 -13.81 -12.51 -7.47
N SER A 39 -14.96 -12.67 -6.82
CA SER A 39 -16.21 -11.93 -7.08
C SER A 39 -16.15 -10.40 -6.92
N VAL A 40 -15.02 -9.85 -6.47
CA VAL A 40 -14.81 -8.41 -6.34
C VAL A 40 -14.26 -7.86 -7.65
N ALA A 41 -15.11 -7.27 -8.49
CA ALA A 41 -14.68 -6.70 -9.77
C ALA A 41 -13.78 -5.44 -9.62
N SER A 42 -13.99 -4.67 -8.55
CA SER A 42 -13.19 -3.46 -8.28
C SER A 42 -13.24 -3.04 -6.81
N ARG A 43 -12.26 -2.25 -6.39
CA ARG A 43 -12.14 -1.64 -5.06
C ARG A 43 -12.05 -0.12 -5.21
N ILE A 44 -12.39 0.61 -4.15
CA ILE A 44 -12.25 2.07 -4.11
C ILE A 44 -11.17 2.43 -3.10
N ALA A 45 -10.19 3.23 -3.52
CA ALA A 45 -9.13 3.72 -2.64
C ALA A 45 -9.72 4.60 -1.52
N LYS A 46 -9.54 4.21 -0.25
CA LYS A 46 -10.08 4.97 0.90
C LYS A 46 -9.25 6.19 1.26
N CYS A 47 -7.97 6.17 0.89
CA CYS A 47 -6.99 7.20 1.13
C CYS A 47 -6.25 7.50 -0.18
N HIS A 48 -5.59 8.64 -0.23
CA HIS A 48 -4.50 8.87 -1.16
C HIS A 48 -3.28 8.07 -0.68
N TYR A 49 -2.61 7.38 -1.58
CA TYR A 49 -1.37 6.67 -1.30
C TYR A 49 -0.25 7.34 -2.08
N GLY A 50 0.88 7.57 -1.43
CA GLY A 50 2.01 8.24 -2.06
C GLY A 50 3.27 8.16 -1.21
N ILE A 51 4.37 8.67 -1.73
CA ILE A 51 5.66 8.61 -1.05
C ILE A 51 6.21 10.02 -0.76
N GLY A 52 7.20 10.08 0.12
CA GLY A 52 8.00 11.28 0.32
C GLY A 52 9.03 11.43 -0.80
N VAL A 53 9.09 12.60 -1.42
CA VAL A 53 10.01 12.88 -2.53
C VAL A 53 10.81 14.17 -2.27
N ARG A 54 11.92 14.29 -3.00
CA ARG A 54 12.68 15.53 -3.13
C ARG A 54 12.19 16.25 -4.38
N ILE A 55 11.90 17.54 -4.29
CA ILE A 55 11.52 18.37 -5.44
C ILE A 55 12.51 19.52 -5.62
N PRO A 56 12.76 20.01 -6.85
CA PRO A 56 13.67 21.12 -7.07
C PRO A 56 13.29 22.34 -6.22
N PHE A 57 14.29 23.00 -5.64
CA PHE A 57 14.08 24.24 -4.91
C PHE A 57 13.52 25.31 -5.84
N ASN A 58 12.46 25.97 -5.37
CA ASN A 58 11.86 27.10 -6.07
C ASN A 58 11.94 28.31 -5.14
N ALA A 59 12.77 29.29 -5.52
CA ALA A 59 13.00 30.52 -4.74
C ALA A 59 11.73 31.35 -4.50
N THR A 60 10.65 31.11 -5.24
CA THR A 60 9.36 31.77 -5.02
C THR A 60 8.52 31.14 -3.90
N ASN A 61 8.90 29.97 -3.38
CA ASN A 61 8.18 29.23 -2.37
C ASN A 61 9.10 28.90 -1.17
N SER A 62 9.04 29.74 -0.14
CA SER A 62 9.96 29.73 1.01
C SER A 62 9.54 28.80 2.16
N GLU A 63 8.63 27.85 1.94
CA GLU A 63 8.06 27.08 3.07
C GLU A 63 8.99 26.00 3.65
N HIS A 64 10.08 25.62 2.98
CA HIS A 64 10.88 24.44 3.37
C HIS A 64 12.39 24.65 3.28
N SER A 65 13.14 23.87 4.07
CA SER A 65 14.60 23.89 4.09
C SER A 65 15.17 23.38 2.77
N GLU A 66 16.00 24.21 2.13
CA GLU A 66 16.81 23.80 0.99
C GLU A 66 17.96 22.91 1.44
N PHE A 67 18.33 21.94 0.61
CA PHE A 67 19.57 21.19 0.75
C PHE A 67 20.20 20.96 -0.63
N LEU A 68 21.52 20.86 -0.68
CA LEU A 68 22.28 20.61 -1.91
C LEU A 68 22.32 19.10 -2.18
N GLY A 69 21.82 18.67 -3.34
CA GLY A 69 21.90 17.29 -3.80
C GLY A 69 23.26 16.95 -4.41
N VAL A 70 23.51 15.67 -4.68
CA VAL A 70 24.78 15.16 -5.23
C VAL A 70 25.02 15.70 -6.65
N CYS A 71 23.96 15.99 -7.39
CA CYS A 71 24.05 16.65 -8.70
C CYS A 71 24.37 18.16 -8.63
N GLY A 72 24.58 18.73 -7.43
CA GLY A 72 24.86 20.15 -7.23
C GLY A 72 23.63 21.07 -7.35
N LYS A 73 22.41 20.53 -7.31
CA LYS A 73 21.16 21.30 -7.34
C LYS A 73 20.52 21.38 -5.96
N TYR A 74 19.83 22.48 -5.68
CA TYR A 74 19.05 22.64 -4.46
C TYR A 74 17.70 21.94 -4.57
N TYR A 75 17.33 21.24 -3.51
CA TYR A 75 16.08 20.50 -3.39
C TYR A 75 15.34 20.85 -2.10
N LEU A 76 14.03 20.61 -2.08
CA LEU A 76 13.15 20.69 -0.93
C LEU A 76 12.74 19.29 -0.47
N TYR A 77 12.67 19.08 0.85
CA TYR A 77 12.27 17.81 1.45
C TYR A 77 11.60 17.99 2.83
N PRO A 78 10.63 17.12 3.22
CA PRO A 78 9.96 16.10 2.41
C PRO A 78 8.72 16.64 1.68
N ALA A 79 8.77 16.69 0.35
CA ALA A 79 7.57 16.87 -0.47
C ALA A 79 6.80 15.55 -0.58
N TRP A 80 5.54 15.62 -1.01
CA TRP A 80 4.69 14.43 -1.17
C TRP A 80 4.28 14.24 -2.63
N SER A 81 4.38 13.01 -3.14
CA SER A 81 3.90 12.64 -4.47
C SER A 81 2.84 11.54 -4.40
N PRO A 82 1.63 11.75 -4.98
CA PRO A 82 0.60 10.72 -5.05
C PRO A 82 0.96 9.62 -6.05
N ILE A 83 0.71 8.36 -5.67
CA ILE A 83 0.68 7.19 -6.57
C ILE A 83 -0.78 6.81 -6.86
N VAL A 84 -1.63 6.80 -5.83
CA VAL A 84 -3.05 6.49 -5.95
C VAL A 84 -3.86 7.59 -5.28
N THR A 85 -4.85 8.13 -5.99
CA THR A 85 -5.74 9.14 -5.42
C THR A 85 -6.91 8.51 -4.67
N LYS A 86 -7.37 9.19 -3.62
CA LYS A 86 -8.58 8.78 -2.89
C LYS A 86 -9.77 8.70 -3.85
N ASN A 87 -10.62 7.71 -3.63
CA ASN A 87 -11.78 7.36 -4.45
C ASN A 87 -11.45 6.83 -5.85
N ALA A 88 -10.17 6.61 -6.18
CA ALA A 88 -9.81 5.91 -7.39
C ALA A 88 -10.42 4.50 -7.39
N LYS A 89 -11.04 4.15 -8.50
CA LYS A 89 -11.53 2.79 -8.76
C LYS A 89 -10.35 1.94 -9.22
N ILE A 90 -10.06 0.89 -8.45
CA ILE A 90 -8.97 -0.06 -8.67
C ILE A 90 -9.59 -1.37 -9.12
N ASN A 91 -9.35 -1.76 -10.38
CA ASN A 91 -9.77 -3.08 -10.85
C ASN A 91 -8.80 -4.15 -10.32
N VAL A 92 -9.23 -5.42 -10.29
CA VAL A 92 -8.43 -6.52 -9.69
C VAL A 92 -7.04 -6.65 -10.30
N THR A 93 -6.91 -6.42 -11.60
CA THR A 93 -5.66 -6.54 -12.36
C THR A 93 -4.95 -5.21 -12.58
N GLN A 94 -5.49 -4.11 -12.02
CA GLN A 94 -4.96 -2.78 -12.26
C GLN A 94 -3.89 -2.45 -11.23
N GLU A 95 -2.67 -2.23 -11.71
CA GLU A 95 -1.55 -1.72 -10.93
C GLU A 95 -1.40 -0.21 -11.15
N PHE A 96 -0.98 0.50 -10.11
CA PHE A 96 -0.62 1.91 -10.19
C PHE A 96 0.88 2.01 -9.99
N CYS A 97 1.57 2.52 -11.01
CA CYS A 97 3.02 2.64 -11.04
C CYS A 97 3.39 4.10 -11.25
N GLU A 98 4.29 4.59 -10.42
CA GLU A 98 4.92 5.91 -10.58
C GLU A 98 6.44 5.74 -10.55
N TYR A 99 7.13 6.57 -11.31
CA TYR A 99 8.58 6.50 -11.46
C TYR A 99 9.25 7.58 -10.62
N TYR A 100 10.24 7.17 -9.84
CA TYR A 100 11.03 8.04 -8.98
C TYR A 100 12.51 7.86 -9.25
N ALA A 101 13.28 8.93 -9.10
CA ALA A 101 14.73 8.93 -9.24
C ALA A 101 15.40 9.04 -7.87
N ALA A 102 16.43 8.24 -7.66
CA ALA A 102 17.35 8.38 -6.54
C ALA A 102 18.71 8.85 -7.07
N GLU A 103 19.32 9.78 -6.35
CA GLU A 103 20.70 10.19 -6.59
C GLU A 103 21.59 9.41 -5.63
N ILE A 104 22.59 8.72 -6.17
CA ILE A 104 23.58 7.93 -5.44
C ILE A 104 24.98 8.43 -5.78
N GLU A 105 25.90 8.34 -4.82
CA GLU A 105 27.32 8.62 -5.07
C GLU A 105 27.97 7.43 -5.78
N ALA A 106 28.94 7.68 -6.65
CA ALA A 106 29.52 6.64 -7.52
C ALA A 106 30.28 5.54 -6.76
N ASP A 107 30.75 5.85 -5.55
CA ASP A 107 31.50 4.91 -4.70
C ASP A 107 30.58 4.04 -3.83
N ASP A 108 29.26 4.26 -3.88
CA ASP A 108 28.27 3.52 -3.10
C ASP A 108 27.82 2.25 -3.83
N LEU A 109 28.65 1.20 -3.72
CA LEU A 109 28.46 -0.07 -4.42
C LEU A 109 27.33 -0.95 -3.84
N ASP A 110 26.90 -0.68 -2.61
CA ASP A 110 25.87 -1.43 -1.88
C ASP A 110 24.63 -0.55 -1.64
N PHE A 111 23.98 -0.11 -2.71
CA PHE A 111 22.78 0.72 -2.62
C PHE A 111 21.55 -0.08 -2.18
N GLU A 112 21.17 0.05 -0.92
CA GLU A 112 19.87 -0.39 -0.39
C GLU A 112 18.91 0.80 -0.30
N HIS A 113 17.73 0.67 -0.92
CA HIS A 113 16.71 1.72 -0.90
C HIS A 113 15.42 1.27 -0.23
N GLU A 114 15.09 1.90 0.89
CA GLU A 114 13.80 1.76 1.54
C GLU A 114 12.90 2.96 1.22
N SER A 115 11.68 2.68 0.78
CA SER A 115 10.65 3.68 0.50
C SER A 115 9.41 3.42 1.34
N THR A 116 8.96 4.44 2.07
CA THR A 116 7.73 4.36 2.87
C THR A 116 6.54 4.89 2.08
N ILE A 117 5.48 4.09 1.96
CA ILE A 117 4.20 4.52 1.39
C ILE A 117 3.33 5.10 2.49
N TYR A 118 2.95 6.38 2.34
CA TYR A 118 2.07 7.11 3.22
C TYR A 118 0.62 7.02 2.74
N ALA A 119 -0.30 6.82 3.69
CA ALA A 119 -1.74 6.88 3.44
C ALA A 119 -2.33 8.19 4.00
N TYR A 120 -2.86 9.04 3.13
CA TYR A 120 -3.50 10.30 3.50
C TYR A 120 -5.00 10.29 3.25
N ARG A 121 -5.79 10.52 4.31
CA ARG A 121 -7.25 10.29 4.26
C ARG A 121 -8.09 11.49 3.83
N ARG A 122 -7.59 12.73 3.98
CA ARG A 122 -8.42 13.93 3.73
C ARG A 122 -8.61 14.17 2.23
N LEU A 123 -9.40 15.19 1.89
CA LEU A 123 -9.77 15.51 0.50
C LEU A 123 -8.55 15.88 -0.35
N THR A 124 -7.77 16.86 0.11
CA THR A 124 -6.59 17.36 -0.60
C THR A 124 -5.33 16.98 0.16
N PRO A 125 -4.42 16.18 -0.44
CA PRO A 125 -3.14 15.88 0.17
C PRO A 125 -2.29 17.15 0.30
N PRO A 126 -1.53 17.30 1.40
CA PRO A 126 -0.65 18.43 1.53
C PRO A 126 0.48 18.33 0.50
N PRO A 127 1.02 19.48 0.02
CA PRO A 127 2.19 19.48 -0.87
C PRO A 127 3.44 18.90 -0.19
N PHE A 128 3.49 18.96 1.14
CA PHE A 128 4.61 18.51 1.95
C PHE A 128 4.17 17.56 3.06
N LEU A 129 5.01 16.57 3.35
CA LEU A 129 4.78 15.62 4.43
C LEU A 129 5.03 16.30 5.78
N LYS A 130 3.94 16.58 6.51
CA LYS A 130 3.96 17.10 7.89
C LYS A 130 3.25 16.07 8.79
N PHE A 131 3.83 14.90 8.99
CA PHE A 131 3.22 13.84 9.82
C PHE A 131 4.06 13.58 11.08
N PRO A 132 3.47 13.68 12.30
CA PRO A 132 4.17 13.36 13.55
C PRO A 132 4.15 11.87 13.94
N GLU A 133 3.36 11.01 13.27
CA GLU A 133 3.24 9.59 13.62
C GLU A 133 3.09 8.73 12.36
N VAL A 134 4.11 7.92 12.07
CA VAL A 134 4.21 7.08 10.87
C VAL A 134 3.59 5.71 11.17
N LEU A 135 2.51 5.35 10.45
CA LEU A 135 2.09 3.96 10.30
C LEU A 135 2.84 3.36 9.11
N ILE A 136 3.92 2.64 9.39
CA ILE A 136 4.74 1.94 8.37
C ILE A 136 3.89 0.79 7.81
N LEU A 137 3.39 0.96 6.59
CA LEU A 137 2.70 -0.08 5.85
C LEU A 137 3.70 -0.74 4.90
N SER A 138 4.17 -1.91 5.32
CA SER A 138 5.01 -2.87 4.62
C SER A 138 6.53 -2.68 4.74
N ARG A 139 7.14 -3.69 5.38
CA ARG A 139 8.57 -4.02 5.35
C ARG A 139 8.69 -5.17 4.35
N GLN A 140 8.98 -4.89 3.09
CA GLN A 140 9.30 -5.94 2.11
C GLN A 140 10.80 -6.22 2.20
N THR A 141 11.19 -7.05 3.18
CA THR A 141 12.53 -7.68 3.15
C THR A 141 12.51 -8.72 2.04
N ASN A 142 13.26 -8.48 0.98
CA ASN A 142 13.45 -9.44 -0.10
C ASN A 142 14.18 -10.69 0.45
N PRO A 143 13.59 -11.91 0.43
CA PRO A 143 14.24 -13.09 0.99
C PRO A 143 15.26 -13.75 0.04
N PHE A 144 15.63 -13.13 -1.08
CA PHE A 144 16.61 -13.68 -2.02
C PHE A 144 17.97 -12.98 -1.92
N ALA A 145 18.66 -13.21 -0.80
CA ALA A 145 20.09 -12.93 -0.69
C ALA A 145 20.75 -13.97 0.22
N ARG A 146 20.88 -15.21 -0.26
CA ARG A 146 21.94 -16.18 0.12
C ARG A 146 22.19 -17.18 -1.01
N LEU A 147 23.35 -17.06 -1.65
CA LEU A 147 24.24 -18.19 -1.91
C LEU A 147 25.48 -17.99 -1.04
#